data_AF-A0A958X3C1-F1
#
_entry.id   AF-A0A958X3C1-F1
#
_cell.length_a   1.000
_cell.length_b   1.000
_cell.length_c   1.000
_cell.angle_alpha   90.00
_cell.angle_beta   90.00
_cell.angle_gamma   90.00
#
_symmetry.space_group_name_H-M   'P 1'
#
loop_
_entity.id
_entity.type
_entity.pdbx_description
1 polymer ?
#
loop_
_entity_poly.entity_id
_entity_poly.type
_entity_poly.pdbx_seq_one_letter_code
_entity_poly.pdbx_strand_id
1 'polypeptide(L)'
;MATSMASEARTNTATDKPAVSSNPPLSPRTRIARQILIYHFALIIVSCVFYILRGFDLEEFTSLMGILAPITALYGGAVFRFLGRSITEPNLSAQNGAPINNLVKWLVNGHFVTVLILISLKALAPNLLNFQDMTMFLTLVESALGVYMGNIILALFEGKTPNGEKKD
;
A
#
# COMPACT_ATOMS: atom_id res chain seq x y z
N MET A 1 4.50 74.85 2.76
CA MET A 1 4.18 74.44 1.38
C MET A 1 5.29 73.54 0.88
N ALA A 2 4.90 72.33 0.46
CA ALA A 2 5.58 71.26 -0.29
C ALA A 2 7.11 71.06 -0.15
N THR A 3 7.46 69.98 0.57
CA THR A 3 8.76 69.30 0.50
C THR A 3 8.66 68.12 -0.48
N SER A 4 9.70 67.98 -1.31
CA SER A 4 9.98 66.94 -2.32
C SER A 4 9.60 65.50 -1.92
N MET A 5 8.91 64.78 -2.81
CA MET A 5 8.79 63.32 -2.78
C MET A 5 9.38 62.75 -4.06
N ALA A 6 10.52 62.08 -3.92
CA ALA A 6 11.25 61.39 -4.98
C ALA A 6 10.50 60.11 -5.39
N SER A 7 10.41 59.90 -6.70
CA SER A 7 9.87 58.71 -7.35
C SER A 7 10.90 57.58 -7.28
N GLU A 8 10.67 56.57 -6.44
CA GLU A 8 11.37 55.28 -6.52
C GLU A 8 10.48 54.23 -7.19
N ALA A 9 10.78 53.93 -8.44
CA ALA A 9 10.30 52.74 -9.13
C ALA A 9 10.96 51.50 -8.49
N ARG A 10 10.17 50.64 -7.83
CA ARG A 10 10.63 49.32 -7.38
C ARG A 10 10.22 48.25 -8.39
N THR A 11 11.23 47.78 -9.11
CA THR A 11 11.22 46.60 -9.97
C THR A 11 10.91 45.36 -9.14
N ASN A 12 9.79 44.69 -9.41
CA ASN A 12 9.48 43.39 -8.83
C ASN A 12 10.39 42.33 -9.47
N THR A 13 11.55 42.07 -8.87
CA THR A 13 12.37 40.92 -9.22
C THR A 13 11.65 39.66 -8.77
N ALA A 14 11.04 38.98 -9.73
CA ALA A 14 10.54 37.62 -9.58
C ALA A 14 11.68 36.75 -9.05
N THR A 15 11.62 36.38 -7.77
CA THR A 15 12.47 35.32 -7.22
C THR A 15 11.79 34.00 -7.56
N ASP A 16 11.99 33.56 -8.80
CA ASP A 16 11.68 32.21 -9.26
C ASP A 16 12.61 31.24 -8.53
N LYS A 17 12.20 30.83 -7.33
CA LYS A 17 12.74 29.62 -6.70
C LYS A 17 11.87 28.48 -7.22
N PRO A 18 12.42 27.49 -7.95
CA PRO A 18 11.62 26.36 -8.39
C PRO A 18 11.05 25.71 -7.13
N ALA A 19 9.72 25.67 -7.05
CA ALA A 19 9.01 24.97 -5.99
C ALA A 19 9.52 23.54 -5.98
N VAL A 20 10.27 23.19 -4.93
CA VAL A 20 10.61 21.80 -4.62
C VAL A 20 9.30 21.05 -4.68
N SER A 21 9.17 20.13 -5.64
CA SER A 21 8.00 19.27 -5.76
C SER A 21 7.98 18.37 -4.52
N SER A 22 7.48 18.89 -3.41
CA SER A 22 7.21 18.10 -2.22
C SER A 22 6.00 17.25 -2.58
N ASN A 23 6.27 16.04 -3.10
CA ASN A 23 5.25 15.03 -3.26
C ASN A 23 4.43 15.02 -1.97
N PRO A 24 3.12 15.35 -2.02
CA PRO A 24 2.34 15.46 -0.80
C PRO A 24 2.42 14.13 -0.05
N PRO A 25 2.56 14.16 1.29
CA PRO A 25 2.79 12.95 2.07
C PRO A 25 1.62 11.99 1.84
N LEU A 26 1.95 10.76 1.43
CA LEU A 26 0.95 9.72 1.17
C LEU A 26 0.06 9.53 2.38
N SER A 27 -1.24 9.36 2.13
CA SER A 27 -2.19 9.07 3.19
C SER A 27 -1.72 7.84 3.98
N PRO A 28 -1.90 7.80 5.32
CA PRO A 28 -1.51 6.66 6.13
C PRO A 28 -2.00 5.33 5.55
N ARG A 29 -3.22 5.28 5.01
CA ARG A 29 -3.83 4.07 4.43
C ARG A 29 -3.10 3.63 3.16
N THR A 30 -2.78 4.57 2.28
CA THR A 30 -1.98 4.32 1.08
C THR A 30 -0.56 3.85 1.44
N ARG A 31 0.03 4.36 2.52
CA ARG A 31 1.36 3.91 2.98
C ARG A 31 1.34 2.44 3.42
N ILE A 32 0.31 2.03 4.16
CA ILE A 32 0.15 0.63 4.59
C ILE A 32 -0.13 -0.27 3.39
N ALA A 33 -1.05 0.12 2.51
CA ALA A 33 -1.35 -0.65 1.29
C ALA A 33 -0.08 -0.85 0.42
N ARG A 34 0.70 0.20 0.22
CA ARG A 34 1.99 0.12 -0.50
C ARG A 34 2.98 -0.80 0.21
N GLN A 35 3.08 -0.72 1.52
CA GLN A 35 3.99 -1.56 2.29
C GLN A 35 3.61 -3.04 2.20
N ILE A 36 2.32 -3.35 2.25
CA ILE A 36 1.82 -4.72 2.07
C ILE A 36 2.07 -5.24 0.67
N LEU A 37 1.92 -4.39 -0.35
CA LEU A 37 2.27 -4.74 -1.72
C LEU A 37 3.76 -5.08 -1.86
N ILE A 38 4.64 -4.25 -1.30
CA ILE A 38 6.10 -4.51 -1.32
C ILE A 38 6.40 -5.85 -0.63
N TYR A 39 5.79 -6.09 0.51
CA TYR A 39 5.92 -7.35 1.25
C TYR A 39 5.42 -8.55 0.43
N HIS A 40 4.28 -8.45 -0.23
CA HIS A 40 3.78 -9.54 -1.07
C HIS A 40 4.69 -9.83 -2.26
N PHE A 41 5.20 -8.80 -2.93
CA PHE A 41 6.21 -8.98 -3.98
C PHE A 41 7.47 -9.66 -3.44
N ALA A 42 7.92 -9.27 -2.25
CA ALA A 42 9.06 -9.92 -1.61
C ALA A 42 8.77 -11.41 -1.30
N LEU A 43 7.58 -11.75 -0.80
CA LEU A 43 7.17 -13.15 -0.58
C LEU A 43 7.16 -13.92 -1.89
N ILE A 44 6.62 -13.36 -2.98
CA ILE A 44 6.63 -14.01 -4.29
C ILE A 44 8.05 -14.29 -4.75
N ILE A 45 8.96 -13.31 -4.65
CA ILE A 45 10.38 -13.47 -5.02
C ILE A 45 11.03 -14.57 -4.18
N VAL A 46 10.84 -14.56 -2.85
CA VAL A 46 11.38 -15.56 -1.94
C VAL A 46 10.83 -16.96 -2.27
N SER A 47 9.52 -17.08 -2.53
CA SER A 47 8.88 -18.33 -2.95
C SER A 47 9.45 -18.84 -4.27
N CYS A 48 9.71 -17.96 -5.25
CA CYS A 48 10.38 -18.34 -6.50
C CYS A 48 11.80 -18.86 -6.26
N VAL A 49 12.57 -18.21 -5.38
CA VAL A 49 13.91 -18.67 -5.01
C VAL A 49 13.83 -20.06 -4.37
N PHE A 50 12.92 -20.28 -3.41
CA PHE A 50 12.76 -21.59 -2.78
C PHE A 50 12.27 -22.67 -3.74
N TYR A 51 11.42 -22.33 -4.70
CA TYR A 51 11.04 -23.26 -5.77
C TYR A 51 12.25 -23.72 -6.60
N ILE A 52 13.12 -22.78 -7.01
CA ILE A 52 14.34 -23.11 -7.76
C ILE A 52 15.30 -23.97 -6.92
N LEU A 53 15.36 -23.71 -5.60
CA LEU A 53 16.14 -24.50 -4.65
C LEU A 53 15.49 -25.86 -4.30
N ARG A 54 14.38 -26.22 -4.95
CA ARG A 54 13.60 -27.45 -4.70
C ARG A 54 13.06 -27.57 -3.27
N GLY A 55 12.80 -26.43 -2.62
CA GLY A 55 12.09 -26.37 -1.33
C GLY A 55 10.59 -26.61 -1.46
N PHE A 56 10.04 -26.47 -2.68
CA PHE A 56 8.66 -26.78 -3.03
C PHE A 56 8.61 -27.60 -4.32
N ASP A 57 7.61 -28.48 -4.43
CA ASP A 57 7.25 -29.04 -5.73
C ASP A 57 6.37 -28.05 -6.54
N LEU A 58 6.00 -28.44 -7.76
CA LEU A 58 5.21 -27.57 -8.64
C LEU A 58 3.76 -27.38 -8.14
N GLU A 59 3.17 -28.39 -7.50
CA GLU A 59 1.81 -28.33 -6.96
C GLU A 59 1.79 -27.41 -5.73
N GLU A 60 2.75 -27.56 -4.85
CA GLU A 60 2.99 -26.72 -3.67
C GLU A 60 3.25 -25.26 -4.08
N PHE A 61 4.14 -25.03 -5.04
CA PHE A 61 4.42 -23.68 -5.53
C PHE A 61 3.16 -23.03 -6.14
N THR A 62 2.42 -23.77 -6.96
CA THR A 62 1.19 -23.26 -7.60
C THR A 62 0.13 -22.94 -6.55
N SER A 63 -0.03 -23.79 -5.54
CA SER A 63 -0.94 -23.56 -4.42
C SER A 63 -0.55 -22.31 -3.62
N LEU A 64 0.74 -22.14 -3.30
CA LEU A 64 1.24 -20.97 -2.59
C LEU A 64 1.01 -19.67 -3.40
N MET A 65 1.21 -19.71 -4.71
CA MET A 65 0.89 -18.58 -5.59
C MET A 65 -0.61 -18.30 -5.66
N GLY A 66 -1.45 -19.34 -5.59
CA GLY A 66 -2.91 -19.19 -5.50
C GLY A 66 -3.37 -18.39 -4.26
N ILE A 67 -2.59 -18.44 -3.18
CA ILE A 67 -2.85 -17.67 -1.95
C ILE A 67 -2.28 -16.25 -2.06
N LEU A 68 -1.05 -16.09 -2.57
CA LEU A 68 -0.35 -14.80 -2.63
C LEU A 68 -0.85 -13.86 -3.74
N ALA A 69 -1.32 -14.40 -4.86
CA ALA A 69 -1.67 -13.63 -6.06
C ALA A 69 -2.90 -12.72 -5.89
N PRO A 70 -4.03 -13.16 -5.28
CA PRO A 70 -5.22 -12.31 -5.12
C PRO A 70 -4.93 -10.99 -4.39
N ILE A 71 -4.06 -11.06 -3.39
CA ILE A 71 -3.70 -9.95 -2.51
C ILE A 71 -2.82 -8.95 -3.27
N THR A 72 -1.82 -9.49 -3.96
CA THR A 72 -0.93 -8.72 -4.83
C THR A 72 -1.74 -7.99 -5.89
N ALA A 73 -2.74 -8.65 -6.48
CA ALA A 73 -3.66 -8.04 -7.44
C ALA A 73 -4.52 -6.94 -6.80
N LEU A 74 -5.07 -7.19 -5.61
CA LEU A 74 -5.93 -6.28 -4.88
C LEU A 74 -5.21 -4.97 -4.52
N TYR A 75 -4.01 -5.05 -3.93
CA TYR A 75 -3.22 -3.85 -3.64
C TYR A 75 -2.55 -3.27 -4.88
N GLY A 76 -2.12 -4.11 -5.82
CA GLY A 76 -1.57 -3.68 -7.09
C GLY A 76 -2.55 -2.76 -7.78
N GLY A 77 -3.80 -3.22 -7.92
CA GLY A 77 -4.90 -2.43 -8.47
C GLY A 77 -5.14 -1.13 -7.70
N ALA A 78 -5.18 -1.17 -6.36
CA ALA A 78 -5.37 0.03 -5.54
C ALA A 78 -4.23 1.05 -5.69
N VAL A 79 -2.97 0.59 -5.75
CA VAL A 79 -1.78 1.42 -5.92
C VAL A 79 -1.72 2.00 -7.33
N PHE A 80 -1.94 1.21 -8.38
CA PHE A 80 -1.99 1.68 -9.76
C PHE A 80 -3.13 2.70 -9.96
N ARG A 81 -4.29 2.46 -9.36
CA ARG A 81 -5.41 3.42 -9.36
C ARG A 81 -5.05 4.73 -8.65
N PHE A 82 -4.42 4.65 -7.48
CA PHE A 82 -3.96 5.85 -6.77
C PHE A 82 -2.92 6.63 -7.58
N LEU A 83 -1.95 5.93 -8.20
CA LEU A 83 -0.95 6.54 -9.06
C LEU A 83 -1.60 7.23 -10.26
N GLY A 84 -2.55 6.56 -10.94
CA GLY A 84 -3.31 7.15 -12.04
C GLY A 84 -4.08 8.41 -11.61
N ARG A 85 -4.74 8.38 -10.45
CA ARG A 85 -5.46 9.56 -9.93
C ARG A 85 -4.53 10.68 -9.44
N SER A 86 -3.33 10.36 -8.96
CA SER A 86 -2.36 11.37 -8.53
C SER A 86 -1.85 12.24 -9.68
N ILE A 87 -1.91 11.75 -10.91
CA ILE A 87 -1.57 12.50 -12.13
C ILE A 87 -2.70 13.46 -12.51
N THR A 88 -3.97 13.06 -12.32
CA THR A 88 -5.14 13.84 -12.73
C THR A 88 -5.69 14.76 -11.63
N GLU A 89 -5.47 14.44 -10.36
CA GLU A 89 -6.04 15.14 -9.20
C GLU A 89 -4.95 15.36 -8.13
N PRO A 90 -4.14 16.43 -8.22
CA PRO A 90 -2.97 16.64 -7.33
C PRO A 90 -3.31 16.85 -5.84
N ASN A 91 -4.59 17.05 -5.49
CA ASN A 91 -5.04 17.39 -4.13
C ASN A 91 -5.69 16.21 -3.35
N LEU A 92 -5.67 14.98 -3.89
CA LEU A 92 -6.25 13.79 -3.22
C LEU A 92 -5.52 13.38 -1.92
N SER A 93 -4.25 13.76 -1.77
CA SER A 93 -3.41 13.37 -0.65
C SER A 93 -3.86 13.95 0.70
N ALA A 94 -4.67 15.02 0.69
CA ALA A 94 -5.14 15.70 1.89
C ALA A 94 -6.37 15.03 2.56
N GLN A 95 -7.10 14.15 1.86
CA GLN A 95 -8.43 13.70 2.30
C GLN A 95 -8.46 12.46 3.22
N ASN A 96 -7.36 11.74 3.37
CA ASN A 96 -7.32 10.45 4.08
C ASN A 96 -6.47 10.48 5.37
N GLY A 97 -6.55 11.57 6.13
CA GLY A 97 -5.75 11.84 7.32
C GLY A 97 -6.17 11.11 8.62
N ALA A 98 -7.04 10.10 8.56
CA ALA A 98 -7.42 9.37 9.77
C ALA A 98 -6.19 8.64 10.35
N PRO A 99 -5.86 8.85 11.64
CA PRO A 99 -4.69 8.23 12.26
C PRO A 99 -4.85 6.71 12.24
N ILE A 100 -3.83 6.01 11.75
CA ILE A 100 -3.81 4.55 11.81
C ILE A 100 -3.28 4.14 13.17
N ASN A 101 -4.03 3.27 13.84
CA ASN A 101 -3.63 2.67 15.09
C ASN A 101 -2.30 1.91 14.92
N ASN A 102 -1.33 2.16 15.81
CA ASN A 102 -0.03 1.46 15.81
C ASN A 102 -0.18 -0.06 15.86
N LEU A 103 -1.27 -0.56 16.45
CA LEU A 103 -1.61 -1.98 16.51
C LEU A 103 -1.79 -2.59 15.11
N VAL A 104 -2.44 -1.88 14.18
CA VAL A 104 -2.61 -2.35 12.79
C VAL A 104 -1.26 -2.44 12.09
N LYS A 105 -0.42 -1.43 12.29
CA LYS A 105 0.90 -1.35 11.67
C LYS A 105 1.81 -2.49 12.16
N TRP A 106 1.74 -2.79 13.45
CA TRP A 106 2.41 -3.93 14.06
C TRP A 106 1.87 -5.26 13.54
N LEU A 107 0.54 -5.41 13.45
CA LEU A 107 -0.12 -6.62 12.97
C LEU A 107 0.28 -6.95 11.53
N VAL A 108 0.31 -5.94 10.65
CA VAL A 108 0.72 -6.11 9.24
C VAL A 108 2.17 -6.58 9.14
N ASN A 109 3.08 -5.97 9.92
CA ASN A 109 4.49 -6.36 9.89
C ASN A 109 4.72 -7.75 10.52
N GLY A 110 4.04 -8.04 11.64
CA GLY A 110 4.08 -9.32 12.32
C GLY A 110 3.53 -10.46 11.46
N HIS A 111 2.43 -10.22 10.74
CA HIS A 111 1.91 -11.16 9.75
C HIS A 111 2.96 -11.48 8.68
N PHE A 112 3.56 -10.47 8.04
CA PHE A 112 4.54 -10.70 6.99
C PHE A 112 5.74 -11.52 7.47
N VAL A 113 6.28 -11.18 8.64
CA VAL A 113 7.39 -11.94 9.24
C VAL A 113 6.97 -13.38 9.53
N THR A 114 5.76 -13.59 10.03
CA THR A 114 5.22 -14.92 10.32
C THR A 114 5.09 -15.74 9.03
N VAL A 115 4.51 -15.17 7.97
CA VAL A 115 4.37 -15.84 6.66
C VAL A 115 5.74 -16.18 6.07
N LEU A 116 6.70 -15.25 6.13
CA LEU A 116 8.06 -15.47 5.65
C LEU A 116 8.74 -16.62 6.40
N ILE A 117 8.58 -16.67 7.73
CA ILE A 117 9.11 -17.77 8.54
C ILE A 117 8.45 -19.09 8.15
N LEU A 118 7.13 -19.15 8.00
CA LEU A 118 6.42 -20.38 7.62
C LEU A 118 6.91 -20.93 6.27
N ILE A 119 6.99 -20.06 5.26
CA ILE A 119 7.48 -20.43 3.92
C ILE A 119 8.93 -20.92 4.01
N SER A 120 9.78 -20.22 4.76
CA SER A 120 11.18 -20.61 4.94
C SER A 120 11.32 -21.93 5.70
N LEU A 121 10.50 -22.14 6.73
CA LEU A 121 10.54 -23.35 7.56
C LEU A 121 10.10 -24.57 6.75
N LYS A 122 9.04 -24.45 5.93
CA LYS A 122 8.65 -25.51 5.00
C LYS A 122 9.73 -25.79 3.97
N ALA A 123 10.32 -24.75 3.39
CA ALA A 123 11.33 -24.90 2.34
C ALA A 123 12.65 -25.50 2.85
N LEU A 124 13.09 -25.16 4.06
CA LEU A 124 14.38 -25.57 4.62
C LEU A 124 14.30 -26.79 5.54
N ALA A 125 13.14 -26.99 6.18
CA ALA A 125 12.92 -28.05 7.16
C ALA A 125 11.56 -28.74 6.90
N PRO A 126 11.38 -29.41 5.75
CA PRO A 126 10.10 -29.99 5.34
C PRO A 126 9.56 -31.06 6.29
N ASN A 127 10.42 -31.66 7.13
CA ASN A 127 10.02 -32.64 8.14
C ASN A 127 9.33 -32.03 9.37
N LEU A 128 9.44 -30.72 9.59
CA LEU A 128 8.86 -30.04 10.76
C LEU A 128 7.46 -29.45 10.50
N LEU A 129 7.14 -29.12 9.25
CA LEU A 129 5.89 -28.45 8.90
C LEU A 129 5.31 -29.07 7.62
N ASN A 130 4.08 -29.56 7.69
CA ASN A 130 3.37 -30.05 6.51
C ASN A 130 2.91 -28.87 5.62
N PHE A 131 3.01 -29.03 4.30
CA PHE A 131 2.55 -28.03 3.33
C PHE A 131 1.06 -27.71 3.48
N GLN A 132 0.25 -28.73 3.71
CA GLN A 132 -1.20 -28.57 3.83
C GLN A 132 -1.56 -27.73 5.07
N ASP A 133 -0.93 -28.01 6.21
CA ASP A 133 -1.15 -27.26 7.44
C ASP A 133 -0.66 -25.82 7.30
N MET A 134 0.49 -25.63 6.64
CA MET A 134 1.02 -24.30 6.31
C MET A 134 0.03 -23.50 5.47
N THR A 135 -0.43 -24.05 4.36
CA THR A 135 -1.34 -23.36 3.44
C THR A 135 -2.71 -23.11 4.05
N MET A 136 -3.21 -24.02 4.89
CA MET A 136 -4.44 -23.80 5.65
C MET A 136 -4.30 -22.61 6.60
N PHE A 137 -3.20 -22.54 7.35
CA PHE A 137 -2.93 -21.40 8.24
C PHE A 137 -2.76 -20.10 7.46
N LEU A 138 -1.99 -20.11 6.37
CA LEU A 138 -1.81 -18.96 5.49
C LEU A 138 -3.15 -18.47 4.96
N THR A 139 -4.00 -19.37 4.45
CA THR A 139 -5.33 -19.02 3.92
C THR A 139 -6.22 -18.39 4.99
N LEU A 140 -6.19 -18.90 6.22
CA LEU A 140 -6.98 -18.35 7.33
C LEU A 140 -6.53 -16.93 7.70
N VAL A 141 -5.22 -16.75 7.92
CA VAL A 141 -4.66 -15.45 8.29
C VAL A 141 -4.84 -14.46 7.15
N GLU A 142 -4.67 -14.93 5.92
CA GLU A 142 -4.86 -14.12 4.73
C GLU A 142 -6.31 -13.66 4.58
N SER A 143 -7.27 -14.56 4.79
CA SER A 143 -8.69 -14.21 4.73
C SER A 143 -9.05 -13.13 5.75
N ALA A 144 -8.49 -13.21 6.96
CA ALA A 144 -8.71 -12.20 8.00
C ALA A 144 -8.15 -10.82 7.61
N LEU A 145 -6.97 -10.78 6.98
CA LEU A 145 -6.41 -9.54 6.44
C LEU A 145 -7.18 -9.04 5.22
N GLY A 146 -7.62 -9.94 4.34
CA GLY A 146 -8.49 -9.64 3.21
C GLY A 146 -9.77 -8.91 3.63
N VAL A 147 -10.40 -9.33 4.74
CA VAL A 147 -11.59 -8.66 5.31
C VAL A 147 -11.28 -7.24 5.77
N TYR A 148 -10.19 -7.05 6.54
CA TYR A 148 -9.74 -5.70 6.94
C TYR A 148 -9.54 -4.79 5.73
N MET A 149 -9.17 -5.38 4.61
CA MET A 149 -8.71 -4.68 3.42
C MET A 149 -9.82 -4.41 2.42
N GLY A 150 -10.83 -5.27 2.37
CA GLY A 150 -12.12 -4.98 1.76
C GLY A 150 -12.69 -3.67 2.30
N ASN A 151 -12.61 -3.43 3.62
CA ASN A 151 -13.05 -2.18 4.23
C ASN A 151 -12.22 -0.96 3.80
N ILE A 152 -10.91 -1.10 3.63
CA ILE A 152 -10.05 -0.01 3.14
C ILE A 152 -10.36 0.32 1.68
N ILE A 153 -10.60 -0.70 0.87
CA ILE A 153 -10.95 -0.55 -0.54
C ILE A 153 -12.34 0.09 -0.70
N LEU A 154 -13.32 -0.34 0.10
CA LEU A 154 -14.64 0.28 0.11
C LEU A 154 -14.54 1.78 0.43
N ALA A 155 -13.75 2.15 1.44
CA ALA A 155 -13.49 3.54 1.78
C ALA A 155 -12.74 4.33 0.68
N LEU A 156 -11.95 3.66 -0.18
CA LEU A 156 -11.33 4.27 -1.35
C LEU A 156 -12.31 4.43 -2.53
N PHE A 157 -13.33 3.58 -2.63
CA PHE A 157 -14.36 3.65 -3.68
C PHE A 157 -15.54 4.56 -3.30
N GLU A 158 -15.92 4.64 -2.02
CA GLU A 158 -17.01 5.48 -1.51
C GLU A 158 -16.66 6.99 -1.43
N GLY A 159 -15.45 7.39 -1.83
CA GLY A 159 -14.97 8.77 -1.81
C GLY A 159 -15.68 9.78 -2.72
N LYS A 160 -16.92 9.53 -3.15
CA LYS A 160 -17.76 10.53 -3.82
C LYS A 160 -19.25 10.26 -3.57
N THR A 161 -19.76 10.68 -2.42
CA THR A 161 -21.19 11.05 -2.35
C THR A 161 -21.33 12.43 -3.01
N PRO A 162 -22.13 12.59 -4.08
CA PRO A 162 -22.43 13.89 -4.63
C PRO A 162 -23.33 14.60 -3.61
N ASN A 163 -22.74 15.51 -2.83
CA ASN A 163 -23.50 16.37 -1.95
C ASN A 163 -24.10 17.49 -2.81
N GLY A 164 -25.42 17.49 -3.00
CA GLY A 164 -26.09 18.62 -3.65
C GLY A 164 -27.42 18.32 -4.31
N GLU A 165 -28.44 17.94 -3.54
CA GLU A 165 -29.81 18.36 -3.89
C GLU A 165 -30.44 18.92 -2.60
N LYS A 166 -30.13 20.19 -2.32
CA LYS A 166 -31.06 21.02 -1.55
C LYS A 166 -32.27 21.21 -2.47
N LYS A 167 -33.37 20.53 -2.17
CA LYS A 167 -34.68 20.94 -2.65
C LYS A 167 -35.21 21.99 -1.68
N ASP A 168 -35.33 23.21 -2.20
CA ASP A 168 -36.12 24.29 -1.62
C ASP A 168 -37.59 23.89 -1.46
#